data_AF-A0A963B360-F1
#
_entry.id   AF-A0A963B360-F1
#
_cell.length_a   1.000
_cell.length_b   1.000
_cell.length_c   1.000
_cell.angle_alpha   90.00
_cell.angle_beta   90.00
_cell.angle_gamma   90.00
#
_symmetry.space_group_name_H-M   'P 1'
#
loop_
_entity.id
_entity.type
_entity.pdbx_description
1 polymer ?
#
loop_
_entity_poly.entity_id
_entity_poly.type
_entity_poly.pdbx_seq_one_letter_code
_entity_poly.pdbx_strand_id
1 'polypeptide(L)'
;MKSRFIAAFALLAVTGCATQPPVDEIRLVARAFDNLNTASQPLLDELALAERLQGQSAALARADAHSKAPSNTLPTSPGSEPCPYIQILGGRMEGVPAVQDGFCREDSYYYSELADPPGTRAFRQALAAVGGYTQLLVVLAEGRNLDEASRQLAAITGNLGLALSAAGVSGAGPTLNLLLEAFNPLLDLAAKGANAKELQRLVVQESLHVERLVKEMGNQAGEFFTTLTEASMARFNLALDKPDVEAAEAARIEAYRVAVSNYVVLLDQYGSLLSELVRIYDQSGGALTLASLAERSAQLSAQADAWRRSLAALRAGLR
;
A
#
# COMPACT_ATOMS: atom_id res chain seq x y z
N MET A 1 19.73 83.09 0.57
CA MET A 1 19.27 82.03 1.49
C MET A 1 18.67 80.90 0.64
N LYS A 2 19.34 79.74 0.57
CA LYS A 2 18.95 78.60 -0.28
C LYS A 2 18.33 77.51 0.61
N SER A 3 17.01 77.36 0.57
CA SER A 3 16.31 76.23 1.20
C SER A 3 16.61 74.94 0.45
N ARG A 4 17.24 73.98 1.12
CA ARG A 4 17.45 72.62 0.63
C ARG A 4 16.26 71.76 1.08
N PHE A 5 15.44 71.36 0.12
CA PHE A 5 14.44 70.29 0.26
C PHE A 5 15.18 68.95 0.40
N ILE A 6 15.13 68.34 1.58
CA ILE A 6 15.54 66.95 1.80
C ILE A 6 14.25 66.13 1.76
N ALA A 7 13.96 65.55 0.60
CA ALA A 7 12.90 64.56 0.44
C ALA A 7 13.41 63.22 0.98
N ALA A 8 13.05 62.91 2.24
CA ALA A 8 13.25 61.60 2.83
C ALA A 8 12.25 60.62 2.20
N PHE A 9 12.72 59.85 1.22
CA PHE A 9 11.99 58.76 0.59
C PHE A 9 11.97 57.58 1.59
N ALA A 10 10.96 57.53 2.44
CA ALA A 10 10.67 56.40 3.31
C ALA A 10 10.17 55.23 2.43
N LEU A 11 11.12 54.43 1.94
CA LEU A 11 10.86 53.15 1.28
C LEU A 11 10.36 52.18 2.36
N LEU A 12 9.06 52.23 2.67
CA LEU A 12 8.34 51.17 3.37
C LEU A 12 8.42 49.93 2.47
N ALA A 13 9.48 49.14 2.67
CA ALA A 13 9.53 47.77 2.23
C ALA A 13 8.45 47.02 3.00
N VAL A 14 7.22 47.07 2.48
CA VAL A 14 6.20 46.05 2.69
C VAL A 14 6.79 44.79 2.08
N THR A 15 7.73 44.20 2.81
CA THR A 15 8.11 42.81 2.65
C THR A 15 6.81 42.08 2.94
N GLY A 16 6.05 41.82 1.87
CA GLY A 16 4.88 40.98 1.95
C GLY A 16 5.32 39.75 2.72
N CYS A 17 4.67 39.50 3.85
CA CYS A 17 4.89 38.30 4.64
C CYS A 17 4.50 37.13 3.72
N ALA A 18 5.44 36.71 2.87
CA ALA A 18 5.34 35.51 2.10
C ALA A 18 5.29 34.42 3.15
N THR A 19 4.07 33.96 3.43
CA THR A 19 3.79 32.86 4.34
C THR A 19 4.67 31.71 3.89
N GLN A 20 5.72 31.43 4.66
CA GLN A 20 6.58 30.30 4.38
C GLN A 20 5.69 29.05 4.34
N PRO A 21 5.91 28.14 3.36
CA PRO A 21 5.15 26.91 3.32
C PRO A 21 5.32 26.15 4.65
N PRO A 22 4.28 25.45 5.14
CA PRO A 22 4.32 24.70 6.39
C PRO A 22 5.15 23.41 6.22
N VAL A 23 6.48 23.58 6.13
CA VAL A 23 7.44 22.48 5.85
C VAL A 23 7.45 21.45 6.99
N ASP A 24 7.34 21.91 8.23
CA ASP A 24 7.42 21.02 9.40
C ASP A 24 6.19 20.13 9.50
N GLU A 25 5.01 20.65 9.17
CA GLU A 25 3.76 19.91 9.08
C GLU A 25 3.85 18.79 8.05
N ILE A 26 4.37 19.10 6.86
CA ILE A 26 4.58 18.10 5.80
C ILE A 26 5.56 17.01 6.24
N ARG A 27 6.65 17.39 6.92
CA ARG A 27 7.62 16.42 7.45
C ARG A 27 7.01 15.50 8.52
N LEU A 28 6.11 16.02 9.36
CA LEU A 28 5.41 15.23 10.36
C LEU A 28 4.48 14.19 9.71
N VAL A 29 3.77 14.57 8.65
CA VAL A 29 2.92 13.65 7.88
C VAL A 29 3.76 12.60 7.15
N ALA A 30 4.85 12.99 6.50
CA ALA A 30 5.76 12.06 5.82
C ALA A 30 6.37 11.05 6.81
N ARG A 31 6.83 11.51 7.97
CA ARG A 31 7.34 10.61 9.02
C ARG A 31 6.26 9.65 9.55
N ALA A 32 5.04 10.14 9.72
CA ALA A 32 3.92 9.28 10.13
C ALA A 32 3.66 8.18 9.09
N PHE A 33 3.70 8.53 7.80
CA PHE A 33 3.60 7.55 6.73
C PHE A 33 4.74 6.53 6.76
N ASP A 34 5.99 6.96 6.90
CA ASP A 34 7.14 6.06 6.96
C ASP A 34 7.02 5.05 8.10
N ASN A 35 6.50 5.49 9.25
CA ASN A 35 6.25 4.63 10.41
C ASN A 35 5.12 3.63 10.15
N LEU A 36 4.00 4.07 9.55
CA LEU A 36 2.92 3.19 9.10
C LEU A 36 3.45 2.14 8.11
N ASN A 37 4.14 2.57 7.05
CA ASN A 37 4.66 1.71 6.00
C ASN A 37 5.67 0.68 6.55
N THR A 38 6.58 1.13 7.43
CA THR A 38 7.54 0.24 8.08
C THR A 38 6.84 -0.77 8.99
N ALA A 39 5.80 -0.35 9.71
CA ALA A 39 5.06 -1.22 10.60
C ALA A 39 4.19 -2.24 9.87
N SER A 40 3.75 -1.94 8.65
CA SER A 40 2.95 -2.85 7.84
C SER A 40 3.76 -3.90 7.08
N GLN A 41 5.07 -3.70 6.84
CA GLN A 41 5.86 -4.66 6.06
C GLN A 41 5.79 -6.09 6.61
N PRO A 42 5.95 -6.34 7.93
CA PRO A 42 5.81 -7.68 8.47
C PRO A 42 4.45 -8.34 8.17
N LEU A 43 3.35 -7.60 8.25
CA LEU A 43 2.03 -8.16 7.96
C LEU A 43 1.89 -8.50 6.47
N LEU A 44 2.43 -7.66 5.59
CA LEU A 44 2.46 -7.90 4.14
C LEU A 44 3.35 -9.09 3.78
N ASP A 45 4.44 -9.32 4.52
CA ASP A 45 5.26 -10.52 4.32
C ASP A 45 4.49 -11.80 4.68
N GLU A 46 3.71 -11.79 5.77
CA GLU A 46 2.82 -12.92 6.11
C GLU A 46 1.73 -13.10 5.04
N LEU A 47 1.18 -12.00 4.50
CA LEU A 47 0.22 -12.06 3.40
C LEU A 47 0.84 -12.74 2.18
N ALA A 48 2.06 -12.35 1.80
CA ALA A 48 2.74 -12.96 0.66
C ALA A 48 2.88 -14.46 0.86
N LEU A 49 3.23 -14.92 2.07
CA LEU A 49 3.33 -16.35 2.37
C LEU A 49 1.97 -17.04 2.28
N ALA A 50 0.93 -16.48 2.88
CA ALA A 50 -0.41 -17.04 2.87
C ALA A 50 -1.00 -17.11 1.45
N GLU A 51 -0.87 -16.02 0.68
CA GLU A 51 -1.34 -15.93 -0.70
C GLU A 51 -0.59 -16.91 -1.62
N ARG A 52 0.72 -17.11 -1.43
CA ARG A 52 1.47 -18.14 -2.15
C ARG A 52 0.91 -19.54 -1.87
N LEU A 53 0.68 -19.88 -0.60
CA LEU A 53 0.10 -21.18 -0.24
C LEU A 53 -1.28 -21.40 -0.88
N GLN A 54 -2.13 -20.36 -0.84
CA GLN A 54 -3.44 -20.38 -1.48
C GLN A 54 -3.33 -20.56 -3.00
N GLY A 55 -2.47 -19.78 -3.65
CA GLY A 55 -2.25 -19.83 -5.09
C GLY A 55 -1.65 -21.17 -5.56
N GLN A 56 -0.72 -21.75 -4.80
CA GLN A 56 -0.17 -23.08 -5.07
C GLN A 56 -1.24 -24.17 -4.96
N SER A 57 -2.08 -24.12 -3.92
CA SER A 57 -3.23 -25.03 -3.76
C SER A 57 -4.20 -24.91 -4.93
N ALA A 58 -4.53 -23.70 -5.35
CA ALA A 58 -5.39 -23.45 -6.50
C ALA A 58 -4.77 -23.94 -7.82
N ALA A 59 -3.46 -23.79 -8.01
CA ALA A 59 -2.72 -24.30 -9.16
C ALA A 59 -2.76 -25.84 -9.23
N LEU A 60 -2.54 -26.51 -8.10
CA LEU A 60 -2.65 -27.97 -8.01
C LEU A 60 -4.08 -28.44 -8.30
N ALA A 61 -5.10 -27.75 -7.75
CA ALA A 61 -6.50 -28.08 -8.01
C ALA A 61 -6.87 -27.94 -9.49
N ARG A 62 -6.37 -26.90 -10.17
CA ARG A 62 -6.53 -26.74 -11.62
C ARG A 62 -5.82 -27.86 -12.40
N ALA A 63 -4.57 -28.17 -12.06
CA ALA A 63 -3.83 -29.25 -12.71
C ALA A 63 -4.51 -30.61 -12.54
N ASP A 64 -5.07 -30.90 -11.35
CA ASP A 64 -5.87 -32.09 -11.10
C ASP A 64 -7.14 -32.12 -11.96
N ALA A 65 -7.88 -31.01 -12.02
CA ALA A 65 -9.06 -30.88 -12.87
C ALA A 65 -8.74 -31.10 -14.36
N HIS A 66 -7.64 -30.53 -14.87
CA HIS A 66 -7.16 -30.76 -16.23
C HIS A 66 -6.79 -32.23 -16.48
N SER A 67 -6.11 -32.88 -15.52
CA SER A 67 -5.73 -34.30 -15.65
C SER A 67 -6.92 -35.27 -15.71
N LYS A 68 -8.07 -34.84 -15.16
CA LYS A 68 -9.33 -35.60 -15.14
C LYS A 68 -10.24 -35.26 -16.32
N ALA A 69 -9.98 -34.17 -17.04
CA ALA A 69 -10.79 -33.76 -18.19
C ALA A 69 -10.61 -34.76 -19.36
N PRO A 70 -11.69 -35.11 -20.09
CA PRO A 70 -11.58 -35.93 -21.30
C PRO A 70 -10.60 -35.31 -22.31
N SER A 71 -9.75 -36.11 -22.96
CA SER A 71 -8.76 -35.59 -23.94
C SER A 71 -9.40 -34.79 -25.09
N ASN A 72 -10.69 -35.01 -25.34
CA ASN A 72 -11.45 -34.37 -26.41
C ASN A 72 -11.96 -32.96 -26.02
N THR A 73 -11.80 -32.56 -24.75
CA THR A 73 -12.20 -31.25 -24.22
C THR A 73 -11.04 -30.31 -23.94
N LEU A 74 -9.80 -30.78 -24.14
CA LEU A 74 -8.63 -29.91 -24.06
C LEU A 74 -8.71 -28.89 -25.21
N PRO A 75 -8.62 -27.58 -24.93
CA PRO A 75 -8.64 -26.59 -25.99
C PRO A 75 -7.42 -26.81 -26.90
N THR A 76 -7.70 -27.21 -28.13
CA THR A 76 -6.71 -27.47 -29.17
C THR A 76 -6.14 -26.18 -29.77
N SER A 77 -6.61 -25.01 -29.32
CA SER A 77 -6.16 -23.71 -29.82
C SER A 77 -4.98 -23.20 -28.98
N PRO A 78 -3.76 -23.07 -29.55
CA PRO A 78 -2.52 -22.67 -28.85
C PRO A 78 -2.49 -21.24 -28.27
N GLY A 79 -3.64 -20.61 -28.02
CA GLY A 79 -3.72 -19.24 -27.52
C GLY A 79 -4.95 -18.91 -26.68
N SER A 80 -5.81 -19.89 -26.35
CA SER A 80 -7.01 -19.64 -25.54
C SER A 80 -6.91 -20.11 -24.09
N GLU A 81 -6.00 -21.04 -23.78
CA GLU A 81 -5.75 -21.46 -22.42
C GLU A 81 -4.40 -20.92 -21.94
N PRO A 82 -4.34 -20.19 -20.82
CA PRO A 82 -3.07 -19.69 -20.29
C PRO A 82 -2.10 -20.82 -19.97
N CYS A 83 -2.60 -22.03 -19.67
CA CYS A 83 -1.80 -23.16 -19.17
C CYS A 83 -2.20 -24.51 -19.79
N PRO A 84 -1.88 -24.76 -21.08
CA PRO A 84 -2.43 -25.87 -21.85
C PRO A 84 -1.86 -27.27 -21.53
N TYR A 85 -0.80 -27.37 -20.73
CA TYR A 85 -0.09 -28.63 -20.49
C TYR A 85 0.24 -28.85 -19.01
N ILE A 86 -0.75 -28.65 -18.12
CA ILE A 86 -0.59 -29.01 -16.71
C ILE A 86 -1.24 -30.35 -16.41
N GLN A 87 -0.46 -31.31 -15.91
CA GLN A 87 -0.96 -32.60 -15.43
C GLN A 87 -0.42 -32.88 -14.02
N ILE A 88 -1.14 -33.64 -13.21
CA ILE A 88 -0.58 -34.19 -11.98
C ILE A 88 0.03 -35.56 -12.28
N LEU A 89 1.34 -35.67 -12.07
CA LEU A 89 2.04 -36.94 -11.98
C LEU A 89 2.10 -37.40 -10.52
N GLY A 90 1.85 -38.68 -10.27
CA GLY A 90 1.81 -39.19 -8.90
C GLY A 90 0.48 -38.88 -8.19
N GLY A 91 0.46 -38.90 -6.85
CA GLY A 91 -0.73 -38.62 -6.03
C GLY A 91 -1.89 -39.62 -6.10
N ARG A 92 -1.88 -40.56 -7.05
CA ARG A 92 -2.93 -41.60 -7.19
C ARG A 92 -2.82 -42.74 -6.19
N MET A 93 -1.65 -42.91 -5.57
CA MET A 93 -1.40 -43.90 -4.53
C MET A 93 -1.19 -43.16 -3.21
N GLU A 94 -1.78 -43.68 -2.13
CA GLU A 94 -1.60 -43.14 -0.78
C GLU A 94 -0.10 -43.07 -0.44
N GLY A 95 0.36 -41.91 0.03
CA GLY A 95 1.77 -41.67 0.38
C GLY A 95 2.70 -41.30 -0.79
N VAL A 96 2.22 -41.28 -2.04
CA VAL A 96 3.02 -40.78 -3.18
C VAL A 96 2.72 -39.30 -3.41
N PRO A 97 3.72 -38.40 -3.36
CA PRO A 97 3.49 -36.99 -3.61
C PRO A 97 2.95 -36.77 -5.03
N ALA A 98 1.97 -35.90 -5.15
CA ALA A 98 1.53 -35.34 -6.42
C ALA A 98 2.53 -34.26 -6.85
N VAL A 99 3.01 -34.32 -8.08
CA VAL A 99 3.85 -33.29 -8.69
C VAL A 99 3.12 -32.75 -9.91
N GLN A 100 3.07 -31.43 -10.01
CA GLN A 100 2.59 -30.76 -11.22
C GLN A 100 3.64 -30.92 -12.33
N ASP A 101 3.28 -31.62 -13.40
CA ASP A 101 4.03 -31.64 -14.66
C ASP A 101 3.52 -30.53 -15.56
N GLY A 102 4.44 -29.70 -16.04
CA GLY A 102 4.17 -28.46 -16.77
C GLY A 102 4.37 -27.18 -15.96
N PHE A 103 4.47 -26.06 -16.68
CA PHE A 103 4.68 -24.72 -16.12
C PHE A 103 3.59 -23.77 -16.59
N CYS A 104 2.95 -23.09 -15.64
CA CYS A 104 1.88 -22.13 -15.87
C CYS A 104 2.41 -20.75 -15.54
N ARG A 105 2.51 -19.86 -16.53
CA ARG A 105 3.17 -18.55 -16.35
C ARG A 105 2.44 -17.70 -15.32
N GLU A 106 1.12 -17.77 -15.30
CA GLU A 106 0.22 -17.06 -14.41
C GLU A 106 0.45 -17.46 -12.95
N ASP A 107 0.86 -18.71 -12.71
CA ASP A 107 1.13 -19.23 -11.37
C ASP A 107 2.55 -18.94 -10.87
N SER A 108 3.44 -18.45 -11.73
CA SER A 108 4.85 -18.22 -11.40
C SER A 108 5.03 -17.37 -10.14
N TYR A 109 4.15 -16.40 -9.90
CA TYR A 109 4.25 -15.51 -8.75
C TYR A 109 3.91 -16.20 -7.42
N TYR A 110 3.12 -17.27 -7.44
CA TYR A 110 2.83 -18.06 -6.24
C TYR A 110 3.96 -19.03 -5.88
N TYR A 111 4.79 -19.41 -6.86
CA TYR A 111 5.96 -20.26 -6.68
C TYR A 111 7.28 -19.49 -6.55
N SER A 112 7.29 -18.19 -6.89
CA SER A 112 8.50 -17.36 -6.84
C SER A 112 8.77 -16.80 -5.44
N GLU A 113 9.99 -16.98 -4.96
CA GLU A 113 10.51 -16.31 -3.77
C GLU A 113 11.00 -14.87 -4.06
N LEU A 114 11.23 -14.55 -5.34
CA LEU A 114 11.81 -13.27 -5.77
C LEU A 114 10.78 -12.15 -5.91
N ALA A 115 9.50 -12.51 -6.05
CA ALA A 115 8.43 -11.56 -6.31
C ALA A 115 7.27 -11.77 -5.33
N ASP A 116 6.62 -10.67 -4.95
CA ASP A 116 5.37 -10.74 -4.22
C ASP A 116 4.27 -11.36 -5.09
N PRO A 117 3.38 -12.18 -4.51
CA PRO A 117 2.17 -12.62 -5.19
C PRO A 117 1.24 -11.42 -5.49
N PRO A 118 0.30 -11.55 -6.45
CA PRO A 118 -0.43 -10.42 -7.04
C PRO A 118 -1.15 -9.49 -6.04
N GLY A 119 -1.87 -10.05 -5.07
CA GLY A 119 -2.61 -9.29 -4.05
C GLY A 119 -1.65 -8.52 -3.14
N THR A 120 -0.64 -9.19 -2.59
CA THR A 120 0.38 -8.56 -1.75
C THR A 120 1.12 -7.45 -2.48
N ARG A 121 1.47 -7.68 -3.76
CA ARG A 121 2.09 -6.67 -4.62
C ARG A 121 1.23 -5.42 -4.74
N ALA A 122 -0.08 -5.59 -4.97
CA ALA A 122 -1.01 -4.46 -5.08
C ALA A 122 -1.02 -3.60 -3.81
N PHE A 123 -1.02 -4.23 -2.62
CA PHE A 123 -0.93 -3.50 -1.35
C PHE A 123 0.39 -2.76 -1.17
N ARG A 124 1.54 -3.40 -1.44
CA ARG A 124 2.85 -2.72 -1.37
C ARG A 124 2.92 -1.54 -2.34
N GLN A 125 2.30 -1.66 -3.50
CA GLN A 125 2.25 -0.59 -4.49
C GLN A 125 1.34 0.55 -4.09
N ALA A 126 0.20 0.27 -3.47
CA ALA A 126 -0.65 1.30 -2.90
C ALA A 126 0.11 2.08 -1.80
N LEU A 127 0.83 1.39 -0.90
CA LEU A 127 1.72 2.06 0.06
C LEU A 127 2.83 2.87 -0.62
N ALA A 128 3.52 2.30 -1.60
CA ALA A 128 4.58 3.00 -2.32
C ALA A 128 4.06 4.28 -3.02
N ALA A 129 2.82 4.25 -3.52
CA ALA A 129 2.16 5.41 -4.09
C ALA A 129 1.89 6.48 -3.02
N VAL A 130 1.31 6.12 -1.88
CA VAL A 130 1.10 7.06 -0.75
C VAL A 130 2.44 7.67 -0.31
N GLY A 131 3.50 6.86 -0.21
CA GLY A 131 4.85 7.32 0.14
C GLY A 131 5.48 8.26 -0.90
N GLY A 132 5.30 7.95 -2.18
CA GLY A 132 5.70 8.82 -3.29
C GLY A 132 5.04 10.18 -3.23
N TYR A 133 3.74 10.21 -2.89
CA TYR A 133 3.00 11.45 -2.66
C TYR A 133 3.57 12.26 -1.48
N THR A 134 3.75 11.64 -0.31
CA THR A 134 4.31 12.36 0.85
C THR A 134 5.71 12.89 0.60
N GLN A 135 6.54 12.12 -0.09
CA GLN A 135 7.89 12.55 -0.43
C GLN A 135 7.89 13.71 -1.43
N LEU A 136 6.97 13.72 -2.38
CA LEU A 136 6.76 14.83 -3.30
C LEU A 136 6.35 16.10 -2.54
N LEU A 137 5.44 16.01 -1.58
CA LEU A 137 5.08 17.15 -0.72
C LEU A 137 6.31 17.70 0.00
N VAL A 138 7.16 16.84 0.58
CA VAL A 138 8.40 17.25 1.25
C VAL A 138 9.32 17.99 0.28
N VAL A 139 9.56 17.43 -0.92
CA VAL A 139 10.42 18.04 -1.93
C VAL A 139 9.92 19.42 -2.35
N LEU A 140 8.61 19.55 -2.59
CA LEU A 140 7.98 20.82 -2.97
C LEU A 140 8.04 21.85 -1.84
N ALA A 141 7.82 21.44 -0.59
CA ALA A 141 7.88 22.31 0.57
C ALA A 141 9.31 22.80 0.85
N GLU A 142 10.30 21.95 0.64
CA GLU A 142 11.72 22.28 0.81
C GLU A 142 12.33 23.04 -0.38
N GLY A 143 11.58 23.21 -1.48
CA GLY A 143 12.09 23.82 -2.71
C GLY A 143 13.24 23.02 -3.34
N ARG A 144 13.26 21.70 -3.16
CA ARG A 144 14.31 20.82 -3.67
C ARG A 144 14.12 20.54 -5.16
N ASN A 145 15.14 19.92 -5.77
CA ASN A 145 15.20 19.70 -7.22
C ASN A 145 14.00 18.89 -7.73
N LEU A 146 13.12 19.56 -8.47
CA LEU A 146 11.87 19.00 -9.00
C LEU A 146 12.11 17.99 -10.12
N ASP A 147 13.22 18.11 -10.84
CA ASP A 147 13.58 17.17 -11.90
C ASP A 147 13.91 15.78 -11.31
N GLU A 148 14.37 15.73 -10.08
CA GLU A 148 14.57 14.45 -9.39
C GLU A 148 13.24 13.87 -8.93
N ALA A 149 12.39 14.68 -8.31
CA ALA A 149 11.07 14.22 -7.86
C ALA A 149 10.17 13.79 -9.03
N SER A 150 10.23 14.49 -10.17
CA SER A 150 9.48 14.13 -11.38
C SER A 150 9.89 12.75 -11.91
N ARG A 151 11.19 12.45 -11.95
CA ARG A 151 11.72 11.15 -12.38
C ARG A 151 11.35 10.03 -11.41
N GLN A 152 11.41 10.28 -10.11
CA GLN A 152 10.97 9.32 -9.11
C GLN A 152 9.48 9.03 -9.24
N LEU A 153 8.66 10.08 -9.42
CA LEU A 153 7.23 9.94 -9.62
C LEU A 153 6.89 9.16 -10.90
N ALA A 154 7.56 9.47 -12.02
CA ALA A 154 7.40 8.76 -13.28
C ALA A 154 7.82 7.28 -13.18
N ALA A 155 8.85 6.96 -12.38
CA ALA A 155 9.24 5.59 -12.11
C ALA A 155 8.17 4.85 -11.29
N ILE A 156 7.58 5.50 -10.29
CA ILE A 156 6.48 4.94 -9.50
C ILE A 156 5.28 4.64 -10.42
N THR A 157 4.81 5.61 -11.20
CA THR A 157 3.65 5.43 -12.08
C THR A 157 3.90 4.40 -13.18
N GLY A 158 5.11 4.36 -13.75
CA GLY A 158 5.50 3.36 -14.74
C GLY A 158 5.51 1.94 -14.18
N ASN A 159 6.12 1.74 -13.00
CA ASN A 159 6.15 0.44 -12.32
C ASN A 159 4.75 -0.03 -11.91
N LEU A 160 3.89 0.92 -11.52
CA LEU A 160 2.53 0.66 -11.13
C LEU A 160 1.70 0.12 -12.30
N GLY A 161 1.76 0.78 -13.48
CA GLY A 161 1.04 0.31 -14.67
C GLY A 161 1.49 -1.09 -15.14
N LEU A 162 2.78 -1.38 -15.07
CA LEU A 162 3.34 -2.69 -15.45
C LEU A 162 2.93 -3.80 -14.47
N ALA A 163 2.96 -3.51 -13.17
CA ALA A 163 2.60 -4.52 -12.19
C ALA A 163 1.12 -4.85 -12.16
N LEU A 164 0.27 -3.85 -12.39
CA LEU A 164 -1.17 -4.00 -12.41
C LEU A 164 -1.64 -4.75 -13.67
N SER A 165 -1.03 -4.50 -14.82
CA SER A 165 -1.26 -5.30 -16.04
C SER A 165 -0.76 -6.74 -15.90
N ALA A 166 0.35 -6.96 -15.21
CA ALA A 166 0.89 -8.29 -14.95
C ALA A 166 0.12 -9.10 -13.90
N ALA A 167 -0.66 -8.45 -13.04
CA ALA A 167 -1.39 -9.13 -11.98
C ALA A 167 -2.62 -9.91 -12.49
N GLY A 168 -3.10 -9.64 -13.71
CA GLY A 168 -4.22 -10.38 -14.32
C GLY A 168 -5.53 -10.35 -13.52
N VAL A 169 -5.62 -9.50 -12.49
CA VAL A 169 -6.73 -9.45 -11.55
C VAL A 169 -7.91 -8.77 -12.24
N SER A 170 -8.87 -9.58 -12.70
CA SER A 170 -10.13 -9.13 -13.29
C SER A 170 -11.05 -8.36 -12.32
N GLY A 171 -10.62 -8.15 -11.06
CA GLY A 171 -11.28 -7.32 -10.05
C GLY A 171 -10.56 -6.02 -9.65
N ALA A 172 -9.32 -5.78 -10.13
CA ALA A 172 -8.54 -4.61 -9.71
C ALA A 172 -8.94 -3.28 -10.39
N GLY A 173 -9.86 -3.33 -11.35
CA GLY A 173 -10.26 -2.19 -12.20
C GLY A 173 -10.67 -0.91 -11.46
N PRO A 174 -11.49 -0.96 -10.38
CA PRO A 174 -11.92 0.25 -9.68
C PRO A 174 -10.76 0.95 -8.94
N THR A 175 -9.94 0.18 -8.24
CA THR A 175 -8.79 0.70 -7.46
C THR A 175 -7.69 1.25 -8.37
N LEU A 176 -7.53 0.65 -9.55
CA LEU A 176 -6.63 1.11 -10.62
C LEU A 176 -6.95 2.51 -11.12
N ASN A 177 -8.23 2.76 -11.40
CA ASN A 177 -8.67 4.07 -11.91
C ASN A 177 -8.45 5.15 -10.85
N LEU A 178 -8.75 4.86 -9.58
CA LEU A 178 -8.50 5.80 -8.49
C LEU A 178 -7.02 6.17 -8.37
N LEU A 179 -6.13 5.21 -8.59
CA LEU A 179 -4.70 5.43 -8.50
C LEU A 179 -4.16 6.22 -9.70
N LEU A 180 -4.59 5.91 -10.92
CA LEU A 180 -4.19 6.70 -12.10
C LEU A 180 -4.78 8.12 -12.06
N GLU A 181 -6.03 8.27 -11.61
CA GLU A 181 -6.68 9.57 -11.42
C GLU A 181 -5.93 10.44 -10.40
N ALA A 182 -5.43 9.84 -9.32
CA ALA A 182 -4.65 10.54 -8.29
C ALA A 182 -3.30 11.07 -8.78
N PHE A 183 -2.66 10.37 -9.73
CA PHE A 183 -1.27 10.64 -10.12
C PHE A 183 -1.12 11.49 -11.37
N ASN A 184 -2.10 11.49 -12.27
CA ASN A 184 -2.05 12.30 -13.49
C ASN A 184 -1.79 13.80 -13.22
N PRO A 185 -2.47 14.44 -12.24
CA PRO A 185 -2.21 15.85 -11.94
C PRO A 185 -0.80 16.10 -11.38
N LEU A 186 -0.22 15.14 -10.65
CA LEU A 186 1.12 15.28 -10.08
C LEU A 186 2.20 15.32 -11.17
N LEU A 187 2.02 14.55 -12.26
CA LEU A 187 2.94 14.54 -13.41
C LEU A 187 2.97 15.88 -14.13
N ASP A 188 1.81 16.51 -14.33
CA ASP A 188 1.66 17.81 -14.99
C ASP A 188 2.32 18.97 -14.22
N LEU A 189 2.55 18.78 -12.91
CA LEU A 189 3.04 19.81 -12.01
C LEU A 189 4.52 19.78 -11.78
N ALA A 190 5.08 18.59 -11.77
CA ALA A 190 6.52 18.45 -11.82
C ALA A 190 7.11 19.18 -13.05
N ALA A 191 6.31 19.33 -14.13
CA ALA A 191 6.68 20.08 -15.33
C ALA A 191 6.52 21.62 -15.22
N LYS A 192 5.72 22.15 -14.29
CA LYS A 192 5.35 23.59 -14.24
C LYS A 192 6.15 24.43 -13.24
N GLY A 193 7.06 23.81 -12.48
CA GLY A 193 7.88 24.48 -11.47
C GLY A 193 7.14 24.69 -10.14
N ALA A 194 7.89 24.69 -9.03
CA ALA A 194 7.33 24.77 -7.68
C ALA A 194 7.01 26.21 -7.28
N ASN A 195 5.76 26.43 -6.87
CA ASN A 195 5.30 27.63 -6.19
C ASN A 195 4.51 27.19 -4.95
N ALA A 196 4.57 27.97 -3.86
CA ALA A 196 3.74 27.76 -2.67
C ALA A 196 2.24 27.61 -3.01
N LYS A 197 1.74 28.35 -4.01
CA LYS A 197 0.37 28.19 -4.53
C LYS A 197 0.10 26.81 -5.11
N GLU A 198 1.10 26.23 -5.75
CA GLU A 198 0.98 24.90 -6.35
C GLU A 198 1.04 23.80 -5.30
N LEU A 199 1.93 23.94 -4.32
CA LEU A 199 1.94 23.07 -3.15
C LEU A 199 0.59 23.09 -2.41
N GLN A 200 0.01 24.28 -2.21
CA GLN A 200 -1.32 24.41 -1.62
C GLN A 200 -2.38 23.69 -2.45
N ARG A 201 -2.40 23.91 -3.78
CA ARG A 201 -3.35 23.25 -4.67
C ARG A 201 -3.21 21.73 -4.59
N LEU A 202 -1.96 21.23 -4.57
CA LEU A 202 -1.63 19.82 -4.46
C LEU A 202 -2.10 19.20 -3.16
N VAL A 203 -1.84 19.86 -2.04
CA VAL A 203 -2.32 19.38 -0.75
C VAL A 203 -3.85 19.34 -0.76
N VAL A 204 -4.52 20.42 -1.16
CA VAL A 204 -5.98 20.51 -1.09
C VAL A 204 -6.69 19.54 -2.05
N GLN A 205 -6.21 19.39 -3.29
CA GLN A 205 -6.88 18.58 -4.30
C GLN A 205 -6.45 17.12 -4.26
N GLU A 206 -5.15 16.86 -4.14
CA GLU A 206 -4.63 15.49 -4.28
C GLU A 206 -4.65 14.69 -2.98
N SER A 207 -4.63 15.34 -1.81
CA SER A 207 -4.80 14.60 -0.54
C SER A 207 -6.12 13.83 -0.50
N LEU A 208 -7.18 14.33 -1.14
CA LEU A 208 -8.47 13.64 -1.20
C LEU A 208 -8.40 12.33 -2.01
N HIS A 209 -7.57 12.28 -3.06
CA HIS A 209 -7.33 11.05 -3.80
C HIS A 209 -6.53 10.05 -2.95
N VAL A 210 -5.51 10.54 -2.24
CA VAL A 210 -4.68 9.71 -1.36
C VAL A 210 -5.48 9.19 -0.16
N GLU A 211 -6.34 10.02 0.44
CA GLU A 211 -7.25 9.62 1.52
C GLU A 211 -8.22 8.53 1.04
N ARG A 212 -8.78 8.67 -0.18
CA ARG A 212 -9.61 7.62 -0.79
C ARG A 212 -8.85 6.32 -0.98
N LEU A 213 -7.60 6.39 -1.45
CA LEU A 213 -6.74 5.21 -1.60
C LEU A 213 -6.48 4.53 -0.24
N VAL A 214 -6.09 5.30 0.78
CA VAL A 214 -5.84 4.80 2.14
C VAL A 214 -7.10 4.14 2.72
N LYS A 215 -8.27 4.76 2.52
CA LYS A 215 -9.55 4.20 2.93
C LYS A 215 -9.86 2.89 2.21
N GLU A 216 -9.62 2.84 0.89
CA GLU A 216 -9.85 1.62 0.12
C GLU A 216 -8.92 0.49 0.57
N MET A 217 -7.66 0.78 0.89
CA MET A 217 -6.77 -0.21 1.51
C MET A 217 -7.32 -0.74 2.83
N GLY A 218 -7.97 0.11 3.63
CA GLY A 218 -8.67 -0.28 4.85
C GLY A 218 -9.90 -1.15 4.57
N ASN A 219 -10.70 -0.82 3.56
CA ASN A 219 -11.88 -1.60 3.14
C ASN A 219 -11.49 -3.03 2.70
N GLN A 220 -10.33 -3.18 2.06
CA GLN A 220 -9.82 -4.47 1.59
C GLN A 220 -9.22 -5.34 2.71
N ALA A 221 -9.17 -4.85 3.95
CA ALA A 221 -8.64 -5.60 5.09
C ALA A 221 -9.42 -6.91 5.39
N GLY A 222 -10.69 -7.00 5.00
CA GLY A 222 -11.49 -8.23 5.13
C GLY A 222 -10.98 -9.38 4.26
N GLU A 223 -10.62 -9.10 3.00
CA GLU A 223 -9.99 -10.09 2.11
C GLU A 223 -8.60 -10.47 2.65
N PHE A 224 -7.85 -9.46 3.11
CA PHE A 224 -6.54 -9.62 3.75
C PHE A 224 -6.59 -10.60 4.93
N PHE A 225 -7.57 -10.44 5.83
CA PHE A 225 -7.80 -11.35 6.95
C PHE A 225 -8.18 -12.76 6.49
N THR A 226 -9.02 -12.86 5.45
CA THR A 226 -9.46 -14.15 4.90
C THR A 226 -8.27 -14.95 4.37
N THR A 227 -7.42 -14.34 3.54
CA THR A 227 -6.22 -14.99 3.01
C THR A 227 -5.26 -15.41 4.11
N LEU A 228 -4.98 -14.55 5.09
CA LEU A 228 -4.08 -14.87 6.21
C LEU A 228 -4.58 -16.04 7.07
N THR A 229 -5.90 -16.22 7.18
CA THR A 229 -6.51 -17.20 8.09
C THR A 229 -7.00 -18.47 7.42
N GLU A 230 -7.10 -18.53 6.09
CA GLU A 230 -7.67 -19.66 5.36
C GLU A 230 -7.04 -21.01 5.75
N ALA A 231 -5.70 -21.09 5.73
CA ALA A 231 -5.00 -22.32 6.10
C ALA A 231 -5.22 -22.71 7.57
N SER A 232 -5.28 -21.73 8.47
CA SER A 232 -5.53 -21.95 9.89
C SER A 232 -6.97 -22.42 10.12
N MET A 233 -7.92 -21.87 9.37
CA MET A 233 -9.33 -22.26 9.45
C MET A 233 -9.57 -23.66 8.90
N ALA A 234 -8.90 -24.03 7.81
CA ALA A 234 -8.93 -25.40 7.31
C ALA A 234 -8.41 -26.39 8.37
N ARG A 235 -7.28 -26.10 9.02
CA ARG A 235 -6.71 -26.96 10.07
C ARG A 235 -7.58 -27.00 11.32
N PHE A 236 -8.14 -25.87 11.75
CA PHE A 236 -9.08 -25.80 12.87
C PHE A 236 -10.28 -26.73 12.65
N ASN A 237 -10.92 -26.67 11.48
CA ASN A 237 -12.07 -27.50 11.14
C ASN A 237 -11.74 -29.01 11.06
N LEU A 238 -10.50 -29.37 10.74
CA LEU A 238 -10.03 -30.76 10.70
C LEU A 238 -9.58 -31.29 12.08
N ALA A 239 -9.47 -30.43 13.08
CA ALA A 239 -8.89 -30.74 14.38
C ALA A 239 -9.91 -30.73 15.54
N LEU A 240 -11.21 -30.84 15.26
CA LEU A 240 -12.29 -30.78 16.26
C LEU A 240 -12.20 -31.89 17.34
N ASP A 241 -11.41 -32.93 17.11
CA ASP A 241 -11.13 -34.01 18.06
C ASP A 241 -9.78 -33.87 18.78
N LYS A 242 -9.01 -32.81 18.48
CA LYS A 242 -7.64 -32.55 18.96
C LYS A 242 -7.57 -31.16 19.63
N PRO A 243 -7.93 -31.05 20.92
CA PRO A 243 -8.11 -29.76 21.59
C PRO A 243 -6.86 -28.87 21.56
N ASP A 244 -5.66 -29.45 21.62
CA ASP A 244 -4.42 -28.68 21.56
C ASP A 244 -4.20 -28.02 20.19
N VAL A 245 -4.55 -28.71 19.10
CA VAL A 245 -4.44 -28.18 17.72
C VAL A 245 -5.53 -27.16 17.47
N GLU A 246 -6.77 -27.46 17.89
CA GLU A 246 -7.89 -26.52 17.82
C GLU A 246 -7.57 -25.19 18.52
N ALA A 247 -7.07 -25.26 19.76
CA ALA A 247 -6.70 -24.08 20.54
C ALA A 247 -5.57 -23.28 19.89
N ALA A 248 -4.56 -23.95 19.33
CA ALA A 248 -3.45 -23.31 18.64
C ALA A 248 -3.89 -22.58 17.37
N GLU A 249 -4.74 -23.19 16.55
CA GLU A 249 -5.25 -22.55 15.32
C GLU A 249 -6.22 -21.41 15.65
N ALA A 250 -7.08 -21.56 16.65
CA ALA A 250 -7.94 -20.47 17.14
C ALA A 250 -7.13 -19.25 17.60
N ALA A 251 -6.08 -19.49 18.38
CA ALA A 251 -5.17 -18.43 18.83
C ALA A 251 -4.51 -17.72 17.64
N ARG A 252 -4.07 -18.47 16.61
CA ARG A 252 -3.48 -17.91 15.38
C ARG A 252 -4.46 -17.02 14.62
N ILE A 253 -5.72 -17.44 14.50
CA ILE A 253 -6.78 -16.67 13.82
C ILE A 253 -7.06 -15.36 14.56
N GLU A 254 -7.22 -15.41 15.88
CA GLU A 254 -7.46 -14.20 16.68
C GLU A 254 -6.24 -13.26 16.68
N ALA A 255 -5.04 -13.82 16.66
CA ALA A 255 -3.82 -13.03 16.54
C ALA A 255 -3.77 -12.26 15.20
N TYR A 256 -4.15 -12.89 14.08
CA TYR A 256 -4.30 -12.19 12.80
C TYR A 256 -5.44 -11.16 12.81
N ARG A 257 -6.54 -11.43 13.52
CA ARG A 257 -7.66 -10.46 13.65
C ARG A 257 -7.18 -9.17 14.28
N VAL A 258 -6.41 -9.28 15.37
CA VAL A 258 -5.80 -8.13 16.05
C VAL A 258 -4.79 -7.43 15.13
N ALA A 259 -3.93 -8.17 14.44
CA ALA A 259 -2.92 -7.58 13.55
C ALA A 259 -3.54 -6.77 12.40
N VAL A 260 -4.56 -7.33 11.73
CA VAL A 260 -5.28 -6.66 10.64
C VAL A 260 -6.09 -5.46 11.16
N SER A 261 -6.69 -5.58 12.35
CA SER A 261 -7.43 -4.47 12.96
C SER A 261 -6.50 -3.29 13.29
N ASN A 262 -5.31 -3.55 13.84
CA ASN A 262 -4.30 -2.52 14.10
C ASN A 262 -3.84 -1.83 12.81
N TYR A 263 -3.67 -2.59 11.73
CA TYR A 263 -3.35 -2.04 10.41
C TYR A 263 -4.42 -1.06 9.92
N VAL A 264 -5.70 -1.43 10.00
CA VAL A 264 -6.83 -0.55 9.63
C VAL A 264 -6.84 0.73 10.47
N VAL A 265 -6.67 0.60 11.79
CA VAL A 265 -6.62 1.76 12.69
C VAL A 265 -5.49 2.72 12.32
N LEU A 266 -4.31 2.21 11.97
CA LEU A 266 -3.18 3.06 11.55
C LEU A 266 -3.44 3.73 10.19
N LEU A 267 -4.09 3.06 9.25
CA LEU A 267 -4.54 3.67 7.99
C LEU A 267 -5.54 4.80 8.24
N ASP A 268 -6.55 4.58 9.08
CA ASP A 268 -7.57 5.59 9.41
C ASP A 268 -6.96 6.83 10.10
N GLN A 269 -6.00 6.61 11.01
CA GLN A 269 -5.27 7.69 11.67
C GLN A 269 -4.41 8.48 10.68
N TYR A 270 -3.74 7.78 9.77
CA TYR A 270 -2.97 8.43 8.71
C TYR A 270 -3.87 9.23 7.74
N GLY A 271 -5.03 8.69 7.35
CA GLY A 271 -6.04 9.41 6.58
C GLY A 271 -6.49 10.68 7.29
N SER A 272 -6.76 10.59 8.61
CA SER A 272 -7.13 11.75 9.43
C SER A 272 -6.02 12.81 9.50
N LEU A 273 -4.76 12.40 9.55
CA LEU A 273 -3.60 13.31 9.48
C LEU A 273 -3.53 14.05 8.15
N LEU A 274 -3.82 13.39 7.03
CA LEU A 274 -3.91 14.03 5.72
C LEU A 274 -5.04 15.06 5.66
N SER A 275 -6.24 14.72 6.15
CA SER A 275 -7.35 15.67 6.19
C SER A 275 -7.05 16.89 7.07
N GLU A 276 -6.30 16.69 8.18
CA GLU A 276 -5.84 17.79 9.01
C GLU A 276 -4.82 18.68 8.28
N LEU A 277 -3.88 18.09 7.54
CA LEU A 277 -2.95 18.83 6.69
C LEU A 277 -3.71 19.68 5.64
N VAL A 278 -4.73 19.13 4.98
CA VAL A 278 -5.58 19.87 4.04
C VAL A 278 -6.21 21.09 4.71
N ARG A 279 -6.78 20.90 5.90
CA ARG A 279 -7.40 22.00 6.66
C ARG A 279 -6.41 23.12 7.00
N ILE A 280 -5.16 22.79 7.29
CA ILE A 280 -4.09 23.78 7.54
C ILE A 280 -3.85 24.65 6.31
N TYR A 281 -3.85 24.03 5.13
CA TYR A 281 -3.66 24.73 3.86
C TYR A 281 -4.89 25.53 3.40
N ASP A 282 -6.09 25.11 3.80
CA ASP A 282 -7.34 25.82 3.50
C ASP A 282 -7.56 27.03 4.43
N GLN A 283 -7.28 26.87 5.73
CA GLN A 283 -7.47 27.89 6.75
C GLN A 283 -6.16 28.63 7.04
N SER A 284 -5.78 29.53 6.13
CA SER A 284 -4.58 30.37 6.25
C SER A 284 -4.70 31.36 7.44
N GLY A 285 -4.41 30.92 8.67
CA GLY A 285 -4.38 31.81 9.84
C GLY A 285 -4.43 31.19 11.25
N GLY A 286 -4.53 29.87 11.43
CA GLY A 286 -4.62 29.26 12.75
C GLY A 286 -3.28 28.80 13.34
N ALA A 287 -2.73 29.49 14.35
CA ALA A 287 -1.50 29.07 15.05
C ALA A 287 -1.63 27.75 15.86
N LEU A 288 -2.86 27.22 15.99
CA LEU A 288 -3.18 26.04 16.81
C LEU A 288 -2.97 24.69 16.09
N THR A 289 -2.44 24.68 14.86
CA THR A 289 -2.48 23.50 13.99
C THR A 289 -1.21 22.65 13.96
N LEU A 290 -0.03 23.23 14.18
CA LEU A 290 1.22 22.46 14.18
C LEU A 290 1.31 21.52 15.39
N ALA A 291 0.89 21.99 16.57
CA ALA A 291 0.93 21.21 17.80
C ALA A 291 0.03 19.97 17.73
N SER A 292 -1.19 20.10 17.19
CA SER A 292 -2.12 18.97 17.03
C SER A 292 -1.60 17.96 16.01
N LEU A 293 -1.04 18.42 14.89
CA LEU A 293 -0.46 17.54 13.88
C LEU A 293 0.77 16.80 14.42
N ALA A 294 1.63 17.48 15.19
CA ALA A 294 2.78 16.89 15.85
C ALA A 294 2.37 15.82 16.87
N GLU A 295 1.37 16.11 17.71
CA GLU A 295 0.83 15.16 18.69
C GLU A 295 0.27 13.91 18.01
N ARG A 296 -0.56 14.05 16.97
CA ARG A 296 -1.12 12.93 16.23
C ARG A 296 -0.07 12.12 15.48
N SER A 297 0.91 12.78 14.86
CA SER A 297 2.03 12.11 14.19
C SER A 297 2.86 11.30 15.20
N ALA A 298 3.13 11.85 16.38
CA ALA A 298 3.81 11.14 17.46
C ALA A 298 2.99 9.95 17.99
N GLN A 299 1.67 10.12 18.14
CA GLN A 299 0.76 9.06 18.56
C GLN A 299 0.75 7.90 17.56
N LEU A 300 0.61 8.20 16.25
CA LEU A 300 0.66 7.19 15.20
C LEU A 300 2.00 6.45 15.22
N SER A 301 3.10 7.17 15.37
CA SER A 301 4.45 6.59 15.46
C SER A 301 4.58 5.61 16.63
N ALA A 302 4.10 6.01 17.81
CA ALA A 302 4.11 5.15 19.00
C ALA A 302 3.24 3.89 18.82
N GLN A 303 2.09 4.02 18.16
CA GLN A 303 1.20 2.89 17.86
C GLN A 303 1.79 1.96 16.80
N ALA A 304 2.42 2.49 15.76
CA ALA A 304 3.15 1.73 14.76
C ALA A 304 4.26 0.89 15.42
N ASP A 305 5.01 1.47 16.36
CA ASP A 305 6.02 0.76 17.15
C ASP A 305 5.44 -0.34 18.04
N ALA A 306 4.34 -0.05 18.73
CA ALA A 306 3.63 -1.03 19.55
C ALA A 306 3.14 -2.21 18.70
N TRP A 307 2.58 -1.93 17.53
CA TRP A 307 2.12 -2.95 16.59
C TRP A 307 3.26 -3.81 16.04
N ARG A 308 4.39 -3.21 15.66
CA ARG A 308 5.59 -3.98 15.23
C ARG A 308 6.02 -4.98 16.29
N ARG A 309 6.03 -4.56 17.56
CA ARG A 309 6.38 -5.44 18.68
C ARG A 309 5.35 -6.55 18.88
N SER A 310 4.06 -6.25 18.78
CA SER A 310 3.02 -7.28 18.93
C SER A 310 3.08 -8.31 17.81
N LEU A 311 3.33 -7.88 16.57
CA LEU A 311 3.45 -8.77 15.42
C LEU A 311 4.73 -9.61 15.46
N ALA A 312 5.84 -9.04 15.96
CA ALA A 312 7.06 -9.81 16.22
C ALA A 312 6.84 -10.89 17.29
N ALA A 313 6.12 -10.58 18.37
CA ALA A 313 5.78 -11.54 19.41
C ALA A 313 4.85 -12.65 18.89
N LEU A 314 3.86 -12.29 18.07
CA LEU A 314 2.99 -13.23 17.36
C LEU A 314 3.83 -14.21 16.53
N ARG A 315 4.74 -13.73 15.69
CA ARG A 315 5.64 -14.57 14.88
C ARG A 315 6.51 -15.51 15.73
N ALA A 316 6.96 -15.05 16.89
CA ALA A 316 7.76 -15.87 17.80
C ALA A 316 6.92 -16.98 18.45
N GLY A 317 5.64 -16.74 18.72
CA GLY A 317 4.71 -17.73 19.28
C GLY A 317 4.06 -18.67 18.25
N LEU A 318 4.14 -18.36 16.96
CA LEU A 318 3.61 -19.20 15.87
C LEU A 318 4.59 -20.29 15.38
N ARG A 319 5.86 -20.26 15.85
CA ARG A 319 6.90 -21.25 15.54
C ARG A 319 6.91 -22.36 16.57
#